data_AF-A0A650EP31-F1
#
_entry.id   AF-A0A650EP31-F1
#
_cell.length_a   1.000
_cell.length_b   1.000
_cell.length_c   1.000
_cell.angle_alpha   90.00
_cell.angle_beta   90.00
_cell.angle_gamma   90.00
#
_symmetry.space_group_name_H-M   'P 1'
#
loop_
_entity.id
_entity.type
_entity.pdbx_description
1 polymer ?
#
loop_
_entity_poly.entity_id
_entity_poly.type
_entity_poly.pdbx_seq_one_letter_code
_entity_poly.pdbx_strand_id
1 'polypeptide(L)'
;MALIKCPECGKEVSDSAKVCLNCGYPIAETYGKGEVKINIKFKVDMSRMVNMIGKANLFAIYNIETEEKLWSGIAGELVILEIDDPLKVGIMWGRYALDLQKAKEVFARQKNHKGKPFDYNLGVFLLKKNDNYVIENGTGYFVDVPEVKKVDTIV
;
A
#
# COMPACT_ATOMS: atom_id res chain seq x y z
N MET A 1 12.90 -20.47 17.37
CA MET A 1 11.68 -19.80 17.87
C MET A 1 11.99 -18.33 17.97
N ALA A 2 11.36 -17.54 17.12
CA ALA A 2 11.44 -16.09 17.17
C ALA A 2 10.12 -15.56 17.75
N LEU A 3 10.22 -14.48 18.52
CA LEU A 3 9.05 -13.69 18.86
C LEU A 3 8.79 -12.74 17.69
N ILE A 4 7.59 -12.81 17.14
CA ILE A 4 7.08 -11.91 16.11
C ILE A 4 6.07 -10.94 16.73
N LYS A 5 5.85 -9.78 16.12
CA LYS A 5 4.82 -8.84 16.56
C LYS A 5 3.53 -9.10 15.83
N CYS A 6 2.43 -9.32 16.55
CA CYS A 6 1.10 -9.44 15.95
C CYS A 6 0.78 -8.19 15.10
N PRO A 7 0.34 -8.34 13.84
CA PRO A 7 0.18 -7.20 12.94
C PRO A 7 -1.03 -6.34 13.28
N GLU A 8 -2.02 -6.90 14.00
CA GLU A 8 -3.20 -6.19 14.50
C GLU A 8 -2.92 -5.47 15.82
N CYS A 9 -2.48 -6.20 16.85
CA CYS A 9 -2.40 -5.66 18.22
C CYS A 9 -1.00 -5.22 18.65
N GLY A 10 0.04 -5.50 17.85
CA GLY A 10 1.43 -5.10 18.10
C GLY A 10 2.15 -5.86 19.21
N LYS A 11 1.47 -6.75 19.94
CA LYS A 11 2.07 -7.55 21.02
C LYS A 11 2.90 -8.71 20.48
N GLU A 12 3.91 -9.10 21.24
CA GLU A 12 4.77 -10.23 20.93
C GLU A 12 4.02 -11.56 21.01
N VAL A 13 4.20 -12.40 19.99
CA VAL A 13 3.64 -13.75 19.89
C VAL A 13 4.70 -14.69 19.30
N SER A 14 4.60 -15.99 19.59
CA SER A 14 5.50 -16.98 18.99
C SER A 14 5.24 -17.11 17.50
N ASP A 15 6.31 -17.22 16.69
CA ASP A 15 6.23 -17.52 15.26
C ASP A 15 5.45 -18.81 14.95
N SER A 16 5.41 -19.76 15.90
CA SER A 16 4.73 -21.04 15.78
C SER A 16 3.28 -21.02 16.30
N ALA A 17 2.78 -19.87 16.77
CA ALA A 17 1.43 -19.77 17.31
C ALA A 17 0.38 -19.87 16.19
N LYS A 18 -0.70 -20.63 16.43
CA LYS A 18 -1.85 -20.69 15.49
C LYS A 18 -2.61 -19.36 15.46
N VAL A 19 -2.86 -18.79 16.63
CA VAL A 19 -3.59 -17.53 16.82
C VAL A 19 -2.89 -16.66 17.86
N CYS A 20 -3.04 -15.34 17.75
CA CYS A 20 -2.58 -14.39 18.74
C CYS A 20 -3.44 -14.52 20.01
N LEU A 21 -2.82 -14.91 21.13
CA LEU A 21 -3.51 -15.06 22.42
C LEU A 21 -4.05 -13.74 22.98
N ASN A 22 -3.62 -12.59 22.45
CA ASN A 22 -4.04 -11.28 22.94
C ASN A 22 -5.26 -10.71 22.22
N CYS A 23 -5.49 -11.07 20.96
CA CYS A 23 -6.56 -10.48 20.14
C CYS A 23 -7.31 -11.48 19.25
N GLY A 24 -6.89 -12.74 19.19
CA GLY A 24 -7.51 -13.77 18.36
C GLY A 24 -7.04 -13.83 16.90
N TYR A 25 -6.12 -12.96 16.49
CA TYR A 25 -5.65 -12.89 15.10
C TYR A 25 -4.96 -14.18 14.61
N PRO A 26 -5.27 -14.73 13.42
CA PRO A 26 -4.70 -16.00 12.93
C PRO A 26 -3.25 -15.85 12.44
N ILE A 27 -2.29 -16.17 13.30
CA ILE A 27 -0.84 -16.01 13.04
C ILE A 27 -0.35 -17.05 12.03
N ALA A 28 -0.70 -18.32 12.19
CA ALA A 28 -0.22 -19.40 11.30
C ALA A 28 -0.62 -19.19 9.83
N GLU A 29 -1.74 -18.50 9.58
CA GLU A 29 -2.22 -18.20 8.23
C GLU A 29 -1.57 -16.93 7.65
N THR A 30 -0.95 -16.10 8.48
CA THR A 30 -0.42 -14.78 8.06
C THR A 30 1.10 -14.77 7.87
N TYR A 31 1.86 -15.60 8.60
CA TYR A 31 3.33 -15.61 8.57
C TYR A 31 3.91 -16.77 7.76
N GLY A 32 5.06 -16.57 7.13
CA GLY A 32 5.76 -17.52 6.26
C GLY A 32 5.65 -17.17 4.77
N LYS A 33 6.47 -17.82 3.93
CA LYS A 33 6.51 -17.58 2.49
C LYS A 33 5.13 -17.62 1.82
N GLY A 34 4.86 -16.60 1.03
CA GLY A 34 3.77 -16.61 0.06
C GLY A 34 3.84 -15.40 -0.86
N GLU A 35 2.88 -15.31 -1.76
CA GLU A 35 2.75 -14.20 -2.70
C GLU A 35 1.50 -13.39 -2.35
N VAL A 36 1.56 -12.08 -2.48
CA VAL A 36 0.40 -11.19 -2.44
C VAL A 36 0.21 -10.59 -3.81
N LYS A 37 -1.03 -10.58 -4.29
CA LYS A 37 -1.36 -10.01 -5.60
C LYS A 37 -2.20 -8.76 -5.43
N ILE A 38 -1.84 -7.70 -6.14
CA ILE A 38 -2.46 -6.39 -6.02
C ILE A 38 -2.76 -5.88 -7.43
N ASN A 39 -4.03 -5.65 -7.72
CA ASN A 39 -4.47 -5.07 -8.98
C ASN A 39 -4.81 -3.59 -8.79
N ILE A 40 -4.05 -2.70 -9.43
CA ILE A 40 -4.19 -1.25 -9.30
C ILE A 40 -5.12 -0.74 -10.42
N LYS A 41 -6.41 -0.58 -10.11
CA LYS A 41 -7.46 -0.13 -11.05
C LYS A 41 -7.77 1.35 -10.84
N PHE A 42 -6.97 2.22 -11.43
CA PHE A 42 -7.18 3.66 -11.38
C PHE A 42 -7.82 4.16 -12.68
N LYS A 43 -9.02 4.74 -12.58
CA LYS A 43 -9.63 5.48 -13.68
C LYS A 43 -9.00 6.86 -13.75
N VAL A 44 -8.01 7.03 -14.61
CA VAL A 44 -7.42 8.34 -14.90
C VAL A 44 -8.27 9.00 -15.98
N ASP A 45 -8.95 10.09 -15.64
CA ASP A 45 -9.66 10.91 -16.63
C ASP A 45 -8.64 11.66 -17.50
N MET A 46 -8.32 11.07 -18.66
CA MET A 46 -7.36 11.62 -19.63
C MET A 46 -7.78 13.00 -20.16
N SER A 47 -9.09 13.31 -20.16
CA SER A 47 -9.64 14.58 -20.66
C SER A 47 -9.22 15.80 -19.84
N ARG A 48 -8.85 15.61 -18.57
CA ARG A 48 -8.32 16.68 -17.69
C ARG A 48 -6.81 16.88 -17.75
N MET A 49 -6.08 16.12 -18.57
CA MET A 49 -4.62 15.96 -18.42
C MET A 49 -3.79 16.16 -19.69
N VAL A 50 -4.25 17.02 -20.61
CA VAL A 50 -3.56 17.32 -21.89
C VAL A 50 -2.17 17.99 -21.73
N ASN A 51 -1.76 18.43 -20.53
CA ASN A 51 -0.56 19.28 -20.35
C ASN A 51 0.54 18.73 -19.42
N MET A 52 0.55 17.45 -19.04
CA MET A 52 1.70 16.87 -18.33
C MET A 52 2.16 15.54 -18.93
N ILE A 53 3.02 15.67 -19.93
CA ILE A 53 3.73 14.56 -20.57
C ILE A 53 4.58 13.84 -19.51
N GLY A 54 4.19 12.60 -19.18
CA GLY A 54 5.13 11.52 -18.84
C GLY A 54 5.22 10.98 -17.40
N LYS A 55 4.56 11.56 -16.37
CA LYS A 55 4.73 11.08 -14.96
C LYS A 55 3.48 11.01 -14.10
N ALA A 56 2.30 11.23 -14.67
CA ALA A 56 1.06 11.21 -13.92
C ALA A 56 0.51 9.80 -13.67
N ASN A 57 1.07 8.75 -14.28
CA ASN A 57 0.59 7.38 -14.06
C ASN A 57 1.55 6.52 -13.24
N LEU A 58 2.64 7.08 -12.69
CA LEU A 58 3.62 6.33 -11.91
C LEU A 58 3.12 6.09 -10.48
N PHE A 59 3.32 4.86 -10.01
CA PHE A 59 3.02 4.40 -8.66
C PHE A 59 4.23 3.69 -8.07
N ALA A 60 4.29 3.67 -6.75
CA ALA A 60 5.17 2.79 -6.01
C ALA A 60 4.54 2.33 -4.71
N ILE A 61 4.95 1.16 -4.27
CA ILE A 61 4.59 0.57 -2.99
C ILE A 61 5.83 0.64 -2.12
N TYR A 62 5.69 1.19 -0.93
CA TYR A 62 6.75 1.33 0.06
C TYR A 62 6.38 0.56 1.32
N ASN A 63 7.36 -0.04 1.97
CA ASN A 63 7.22 -0.47 3.35
C ASN A 63 7.21 0.78 4.25
N ILE A 64 6.22 0.90 5.12
CA ILE A 64 6.10 2.09 5.99
C ILE A 64 7.09 2.06 7.16
N GLU A 65 7.49 0.86 7.60
CA GLU A 65 8.41 0.71 8.73
C GLU A 65 9.86 0.91 8.31
N THR A 66 10.25 0.37 7.15
CA THR A 66 11.64 0.45 6.66
C THR A 66 11.86 1.56 5.63
N GLU A 67 10.79 2.18 5.11
CA GLU A 67 10.82 3.14 4.02
C GLU A 67 11.38 2.59 2.70
N GLU A 68 11.53 1.27 2.62
CA GLU A 68 12.02 0.58 1.44
C GLU A 68 10.97 0.53 0.34
N LYS A 69 11.39 0.78 -0.91
CA LYS A 69 10.51 0.65 -2.08
C LYS A 69 10.38 -0.82 -2.45
N LEU A 70 9.19 -1.37 -2.24
CA LEU A 70 8.85 -2.76 -2.58
C LEU A 70 8.55 -2.93 -4.06
N TRP A 71 7.93 -1.93 -4.68
CA TRP A 71 7.56 -1.98 -6.09
C TRP A 71 7.38 -0.59 -6.70
N SER A 72 7.48 -0.48 -8.02
CA SER A 72 7.05 0.70 -8.77
C SER A 72 6.69 0.36 -10.21
N GLY A 73 5.71 1.07 -10.77
CA GLY A 73 5.24 0.88 -12.13
C GLY A 73 4.14 1.88 -12.48
N ILE A 74 3.26 1.51 -13.41
CA ILE A 74 2.18 2.37 -13.89
C ILE A 74 0.78 1.84 -13.50
N ALA A 75 -0.23 2.72 -13.48
CA ALA A 75 -1.63 2.32 -13.27
C ALA A 75 -2.06 1.23 -14.27
N GLY A 76 -2.81 0.24 -13.78
CA GLY A 76 -3.34 -0.87 -14.57
C GLY A 76 -2.47 -2.12 -14.58
N GLU A 77 -1.29 -2.09 -13.94
CA GLU A 77 -0.45 -3.27 -13.81
C GLU A 77 -0.88 -4.16 -12.63
N LEU A 78 -0.77 -5.47 -12.82
CA LEU A 78 -0.86 -6.46 -11.75
C LEU A 78 0.48 -6.52 -11.03
N VAL A 79 0.46 -6.25 -9.73
CA VAL A 79 1.63 -6.35 -8.87
C VAL A 79 1.59 -7.68 -8.13
N ILE A 80 2.68 -8.43 -8.17
CA ILE A 80 2.87 -9.65 -7.40
C ILE A 80 4.10 -9.43 -6.53
N LEU A 81 3.95 -9.52 -5.21
CA LEU A 81 5.04 -9.41 -4.25
C LEU A 81 5.19 -10.72 -3.50
N GLU A 82 6.41 -11.21 -3.38
CA GLU A 82 6.74 -12.29 -2.46
C GLU A 82 6.96 -11.68 -1.08
N ILE A 83 6.23 -12.17 -0.08
CA ILE A 83 6.32 -11.69 1.30
C ILE A 83 6.40 -12.88 2.26
N ASP A 84 7.31 -12.78 3.23
CA ASP A 84 7.46 -13.75 4.32
C ASP A 84 6.65 -13.33 5.57
N ASP A 85 6.47 -12.03 5.77
CA ASP A 85 5.78 -11.45 6.91
C ASP A 85 4.68 -10.49 6.43
N PRO A 86 3.59 -10.31 7.18
CA PRO A 86 2.59 -9.29 6.87
C PRO A 86 3.23 -7.88 6.89
N LEU A 87 3.13 -7.18 5.75
CA LEU A 87 3.77 -5.88 5.55
C LEU A 87 2.77 -4.74 5.66
N LYS A 88 3.12 -3.72 6.44
CA LYS A 88 2.45 -2.42 6.38
C LYS A 88 3.05 -1.62 5.24
N VAL A 89 2.25 -1.41 4.20
CA VAL A 89 2.68 -0.70 3.00
C VAL A 89 1.95 0.62 2.81
N GLY A 90 2.66 1.59 2.26
CA GLY A 90 2.13 2.84 1.75
C GLY A 90 2.17 2.80 0.23
N ILE A 91 1.12 3.30 -0.41
CA ILE A 91 1.11 3.47 -1.86
C ILE A 91 1.35 4.93 -2.15
N MET A 92 2.29 5.21 -3.03
CA MET A 92 2.58 6.56 -3.46
C MET A 92 2.32 6.68 -4.95
N TRP A 93 1.71 7.78 -5.34
CA TRP A 93 1.37 8.08 -6.73
C TRP A 93 1.87 9.45 -7.14
N GLY A 94 2.09 9.61 -8.44
CA GLY A 94 2.34 10.90 -9.08
C GLY A 94 3.82 11.17 -9.30
N ARG A 95 4.15 12.46 -9.49
CA ARG A 95 5.48 12.88 -9.97
C ARG A 95 6.65 12.40 -9.11
N TYR A 96 6.42 12.25 -7.80
CA TYR A 96 7.42 11.83 -6.83
C TYR A 96 7.25 10.38 -6.38
N ALA A 97 6.41 9.59 -7.06
CA ALA A 97 6.15 8.20 -6.70
C ALA A 97 7.40 7.33 -6.58
N LEU A 98 8.53 7.71 -7.19
CA LEU A 98 9.77 6.94 -7.12
C LEU A 98 10.78 7.46 -6.08
N ASP A 99 10.50 8.61 -5.46
CA ASP A 99 11.41 9.36 -4.58
C ASP A 99 10.67 9.78 -3.31
N LEU A 100 10.70 8.89 -2.31
CA LEU A 100 9.98 9.05 -1.05
C LEU A 100 10.48 10.27 -0.24
N GLN A 101 11.79 10.54 -0.26
CA GLN A 101 12.35 11.70 0.45
C GLN A 101 11.86 13.01 -0.16
N LYS A 102 11.89 13.11 -1.49
CA LYS A 102 11.39 14.29 -2.19
C LYS A 102 9.89 14.46 -2.03
N ALA A 103 9.13 13.37 -2.03
CA ALA A 103 7.71 13.41 -1.73
C ALA A 103 7.46 14.00 -0.34
N LYS A 104 8.12 13.47 0.69
CA LYS A 104 8.03 14.00 2.07
C LYS A 104 8.32 15.49 2.14
N GLU A 105 9.40 15.96 1.50
CA GLU A 105 9.78 17.38 1.49
C GLU A 105 8.70 18.25 0.83
N VAL A 106 8.22 17.84 -0.35
CA VAL A 106 7.28 18.63 -1.13
C VAL A 106 5.91 18.68 -0.47
N PHE A 107 5.41 17.53 -0.01
CA PHE A 107 4.08 17.42 0.58
C PHE A 107 4.00 18.01 1.99
N ALA A 108 5.10 18.02 2.77
CA ALA A 108 5.16 18.73 4.04
C ALA A 108 4.87 20.23 3.92
N ARG A 109 5.13 20.83 2.74
CA ARG A 109 4.87 22.25 2.44
C ARG A 109 3.49 22.50 1.85
N GLN A 110 2.75 21.45 1.50
CA GLN A 110 1.44 21.56 0.83
C GLN A 110 0.31 21.28 1.81
N LYS A 111 -0.78 22.03 1.65
CA LYS A 111 -2.05 21.78 2.33
C LYS A 111 -3.09 21.35 1.31
N ASN A 112 -3.89 20.35 1.66
CA ASN A 112 -5.03 19.96 0.84
C ASN A 112 -6.13 21.04 0.89
N HIS A 113 -7.21 20.83 0.13
CA HIS A 113 -8.37 21.75 0.07
C HIS A 113 -9.06 21.99 1.44
N LYS A 114 -8.77 21.16 2.46
CA LYS A 114 -9.25 21.29 3.84
C LYS A 114 -8.20 21.91 4.78
N GLY A 115 -7.09 22.43 4.26
CA GLY A 115 -6.02 23.06 5.06
C GLY A 115 -5.14 22.09 5.87
N LYS A 116 -5.31 20.77 5.69
CA LYS A 116 -4.49 19.74 6.36
C LYS A 116 -3.23 19.46 5.54
N PRO A 117 -2.12 19.03 6.18
CA PRO A 117 -0.93 18.55 5.44
C PRO A 117 -1.35 17.51 4.41
N PHE A 118 -0.76 17.59 3.21
CA PHE A 118 -1.02 16.60 2.18
C PHE A 118 -0.41 15.27 2.60
N ASP A 119 -1.23 14.23 2.75
CA ASP A 119 -0.72 12.88 3.00
C ASP A 119 -0.15 12.35 1.69
N TYR A 120 1.16 12.15 1.65
CA TYR A 120 1.87 11.65 0.49
C TYR A 120 1.75 10.13 0.35
N ASN A 121 1.34 9.46 1.42
CA ASN A 121 0.88 8.09 1.35
C ASN A 121 -0.60 8.12 1.03
N LEU A 122 -0.98 7.43 -0.03
CA LEU A 122 -2.36 7.15 -0.40
C LEU A 122 -3.01 6.13 0.57
N GLY A 123 -2.70 6.20 1.86
CA GLY A 123 -3.13 5.25 2.89
C GLY A 123 -2.08 4.21 3.29
N VAL A 124 -2.30 3.62 4.47
CA VAL A 124 -1.51 2.51 5.03
C VAL A 124 -2.32 1.23 4.93
N PHE A 125 -1.77 0.21 4.31
CA PHE A 125 -2.45 -1.06 4.08
C PHE A 125 -1.63 -2.21 4.67
N LEU A 126 -2.31 -3.16 5.29
CA LEU A 126 -1.68 -4.40 5.75
C LEU A 126 -1.85 -5.47 4.68
N LEU A 127 -0.75 -5.82 4.01
CA LEU A 127 -0.71 -6.91 3.06
C LEU A 127 -0.45 -8.23 3.79
N LYS A 128 -1.21 -9.25 3.41
CA LYS A 128 -1.06 -10.61 3.91
C LYS A 128 -0.77 -11.53 2.74
N LYS A 129 0.00 -12.57 3.00
CA LYS A 129 0.32 -13.59 1.99
C LYS A 129 -0.95 -14.26 1.50
N ASN A 130 -0.94 -14.70 0.25
CA ASN A 130 -2.04 -15.36 -0.46
C ASN A 130 -3.34 -14.55 -0.57
N ASP A 131 -3.34 -13.28 -0.15
CA ASP A 131 -4.47 -12.39 -0.34
C ASP A 131 -4.37 -11.70 -1.70
N ASN A 132 -5.55 -11.45 -2.28
CA ASN A 132 -5.69 -10.66 -3.48
C ASN A 132 -6.32 -9.31 -3.12
N TYR A 133 -5.73 -8.24 -3.59
CA TYR A 133 -6.20 -6.88 -3.35
C TYR A 133 -6.51 -6.19 -4.67
N VAL A 134 -7.59 -5.41 -4.68
CA VAL A 134 -7.88 -4.44 -5.74
C VAL A 134 -7.83 -3.06 -5.13
N ILE A 135 -7.09 -2.16 -5.77
CA ILE A 135 -6.88 -0.79 -5.30
C ILE A 135 -7.48 0.15 -6.32
N GLU A 136 -8.49 0.89 -5.88
CA GLU A 136 -9.29 1.76 -6.75
C GLU A 136 -9.32 3.18 -6.18
N ASN A 137 -9.33 4.19 -7.05
CA ASN A 137 -9.61 5.55 -6.62
C ASN A 137 -11.11 5.68 -6.32
N GLY A 138 -11.46 6.02 -5.07
CA GLY A 138 -12.87 6.11 -4.66
C GLY A 138 -13.68 7.18 -5.40
N THR A 139 -13.07 8.30 -5.79
CA THR A 139 -13.79 9.48 -6.31
C THR A 139 -13.26 10.01 -7.65
N GLY A 140 -12.13 9.46 -8.15
CA GLY A 140 -11.45 9.95 -9.35
C GLY A 140 -10.68 11.27 -9.17
N TYR A 141 -10.57 11.81 -7.95
CA TYR A 141 -9.74 12.99 -7.66
C TYR A 141 -8.34 12.60 -7.18
N PHE A 142 -7.36 13.41 -7.58
CA PHE A 142 -5.92 13.18 -7.36
C PHE A 142 -5.43 13.22 -5.89
N VAL A 143 -6.31 13.58 -4.95
CA VAL A 143 -5.96 13.86 -3.54
C VAL A 143 -6.63 12.92 -2.55
N ASP A 144 -7.44 11.99 -3.06
CA ASP A 144 -8.20 11.08 -2.21
C ASP A 144 -7.42 9.80 -1.93
N VAL A 145 -7.61 9.27 -0.72
CA VAL A 145 -7.06 7.98 -0.30
C VAL A 145 -7.79 6.89 -1.11
N PRO A 146 -7.08 6.08 -1.92
CA PRO A 146 -7.67 4.96 -2.64
C PRO A 146 -8.26 3.93 -1.69
N GLU A 147 -9.30 3.29 -2.18
CA GLU A 147 -9.96 2.19 -1.50
C GLU A 147 -9.21 0.90 -1.82
N VAL A 148 -8.79 0.18 -0.78
CA VAL A 148 -8.19 -1.15 -0.91
C VAL A 148 -9.21 -2.20 -0.51
N LYS A 149 -9.59 -3.03 -1.48
CA LYS A 149 -10.57 -4.11 -1.32
C LYS A 149 -9.86 -5.45 -1.40
N LYS A 150 -10.03 -6.28 -0.38
CA LYS A 150 -9.65 -7.70 -0.46
C LYS A 150 -10.68 -8.42 -1.34
N VAL A 151 -10.22 -9.24 -2.27
CA VAL A 151 -11.05 -10.02 -3.18
C VAL A 151 -10.63 -11.49 -3.14
N ASP A 152 -11.53 -12.41 -3.51
CA ASP A 152 -11.18 -13.84 -3.57
C ASP A 152 -10.30 -14.16 -4.79
N THR A 153 -10.46 -13.42 -5.89
CA THR A 153 -9.70 -13.64 -7.13
C THR A 153 -9.52 -12.32 -7.87
N ILE A 154 -8.35 -12.13 -8.49
CA ILE A 154 -8.10 -10.98 -9.36
C ILE A 154 -8.64 -11.31 -10.75
N VAL A 155 -9.63 -10.52 -11.17
CA VAL A 155 -10.25 -10.54 -12.51
C VAL A 155 -9.67 -9.44 -13.39
#